data_AF-A0A7X6ZVW3-F1
#
_entry.id   AF-A0A7X6ZVW3-F1
#
_cell.length_a   1.000
_cell.length_b   1.000
_cell.length_c   1.000
_cell.angle_alpha   90.00
_cell.angle_beta   90.00
_cell.angle_gamma   90.00
#
_symmetry.space_group_name_H-M   'P 1'
#
loop_
_entity.id
_entity.type
_entity.pdbx_description
1 polymer ?
#
loop_
_entity_poly.entity_id
_entity_poly.type
_entity_poly.pdbx_seq_one_letter_code
_entity_poly.pdbx_strand_id
1 'polypeptide(L)' 'MLVNEVSKATNLTKKAIECYTNQGLVFPEILGNGYKYFSANDV' A
#
# COMPACT_ATOMS: atom_id res chain seq x y z
N MET A 1 0.20 7.50 2.12
CA MET A 1 -0.15 7.40 0.69
C MET A 1 -1.21 6.33 0.53
N LEU A 2 -2.29 6.60 -0.22
CA LEU A 2 -3.28 5.58 -0.57
C LEU A 2 -2.73 4.65 -1.67
N VAL A 3 -3.31 3.46 -1.85
CA VAL A 3 -2.84 2.48 -2.85
C VAL A 3 -2.74 3.07 -4.28
N ASN A 4 -3.61 4.03 -4.61
CA ASN A 4 -3.56 4.75 -5.90
C ASN A 4 -2.30 5.62 -6.04
N GLU A 5 -1.86 6.25 -4.94
CA GLU A 5 -0.67 7.10 -4.92
C GLU A 5 0.59 6.24 -4.93
N VAL A 6 0.61 5.15 -4.14
CA VAL A 6 1.72 4.18 -4.11
C VAL A 6 1.91 3.55 -5.49
N SER A 7 0.83 3.16 -6.16
CA SER A 7 0.88 2.60 -7.52
C SER A 7 1.53 3.55 -8.51
N LYS A 8 1.28 4.85 -8.41
CA LYS A 8 1.92 5.87 -9.26
C LYS A 8 3.38 6.10 -8.88
N ALA A 9 3.71 6.12 -7.59
CA ALA A 9 5.06 6.38 -7.10
C ALA A 9 6.03 5.23 -7.40
N THR A 10 5.58 3.99 -7.26
CA THR A 10 6.40 2.77 -7.41
C THR A 10 6.34 2.16 -8.80
N ASN A 11 5.45 2.68 -9.67
CA ASN A 11 5.09 2.06 -10.95
C ASN A 11 4.59 0.61 -10.82
N LEU A 12 4.09 0.22 -9.64
CA LEU A 12 3.49 -1.09 -9.38
C LEU A 12 1.99 -1.07 -9.65
N THR A 13 1.45 -2.22 -10.03
CA THR A 13 -0.01 -2.38 -10.07
C THR A 13 -0.58 -2.49 -8.65
N LYS A 14 -1.83 -2.05 -8.45
CA LYS A 14 -2.52 -2.20 -7.16
C LYS A 14 -2.54 -3.64 -6.67
N LYS A 15 -2.70 -4.61 -7.59
CA LYS A 15 -2.65 -6.04 -7.28
C LYS A 15 -1.28 -6.48 -6.73
N ALA A 16 -0.18 -5.95 -7.26
CA ALA A 16 1.15 -6.25 -6.73
C ALA A 16 1.32 -5.72 -5.31
N ILE A 17 0.88 -4.49 -5.05
CA ILE A 17 0.91 -3.86 -3.71
C ILE A 17 0.06 -4.66 -2.71
N GLU A 18 -1.14 -5.09 -3.12
CA GLU A 18 -1.99 -5.96 -2.31
C GLU A 18 -1.33 -7.32 -2.05
N CYS A 19 -0.66 -7.90 -3.06
CA CYS A 19 0.06 -9.16 -2.93
C CYS A 19 1.17 -9.06 -1.87
N TYR A 20 1.95 -7.98 -1.86
CA TYR A 20 2.99 -7.75 -0.84
C TYR A 20 2.40 -7.53 0.55
N THR A 21 1.27 -6.82 0.64
CA THR A 21 0.55 -6.66 1.91
C THR A 21 0.05 -8.01 2.43
N ASN A 22 -0.53 -8.85 1.56
CA ASN A 22 -1.08 -10.16 1.93
C ASN A 22 0.03 -11.18 2.27
N GLN A 23 1.22 -11.03 1.68
CA GLN A 23 2.40 -11.82 2.03
C GLN A 23 3.08 -11.34 3.33
N GLY A 24 2.62 -10.24 3.94
CA GLY A 24 3.25 -9.65 5.13
C GLY A 24 4.61 -9.02 4.86
N LEU A 25 4.87 -8.59 3.62
CA LEU A 25 6.09 -7.87 3.25
C LEU A 25 5.98 -6.36 3.53
N VAL A 26 4.75 -5.84 3.56
CA VAL A 26 4.43 -4.43 3.82
C VAL A 26 3.26 -4.37 4.80
N PHE A 27 3.34 -3.49 5.79
CA PHE A 27 2.36 -3.38 6.88
C PHE A 27 1.73 -1.97 6.89
N PRO A 28 0.79 -1.69 5.97
CA PRO A 28 0.12 -0.40 5.94
C PRO A 28 -0.77 -0.21 7.18
N GLU A 29 -0.95 1.03 7.59
CA GLU A 29 -1.90 1.41 8.63
C GLU A 29 -3.33 1.30 8.09
N ILE A 30 -4.25 0.77 8.91
CA ILE A 30 -5.68 0.74 8.58
C ILE A 30 -6.31 1.99 9.20
N LEU A 31 -6.76 2.91 8.35
CA LEU A 31 -7.46 4.12 8.76
C LEU A 31 -8.88 3.80 9.26
N GLY A 32 -9.50 4.71 10.02
CA GLY A 32 -10.86 4.53 10.56
C GLY A 32 -11.97 4.32 9.53
N ASN A 33 -11.70 4.61 8.25
CA ASN A 33 -12.60 4.35 7.11
C ASN A 33 -12.33 3.00 6.40
N GLY A 34 -11.42 2.17 6.94
CA GLY A 34 -11.05 0.87 6.39
C GLY A 34 -10.02 0.91 5.26
N TYR A 35 -9.54 2.09 4.85
CA TYR A 35 -8.50 2.20 3.83
C TYR A 35 -7.12 1.92 4.39
N LYS A 36 -6.26 1.35 3.53
CA LYS A 36 -4.84 1.12 3.82
C LYS A 36 -4.04 2.39 3.49
N TYR A 37 -3.27 2.86 4.46
CA TYR A 37 -2.34 3.97 4.31
C TYR A 37 -0.89 3.46 4.39
N PHE A 38 -0.12 3.77 3.35
CA PHE A 38 1.29 3.42 3.24
C PHE A 38 2.14 4.63 3.58
N SER A 39 3.08 4.48 4.52
CA SER A 39 4.02 5.54 4.89
C SER A 39 5.09 5.72 3.81
N ALA A 40 5.91 6.77 3.92
CA ALA A 40 7.05 6.95 3.02
C ALA A 40 8.10 5.83 3.14
N ASN A 41 8.15 5.10 4.27
CA ASN A 41 9.04 3.96 4.44
C ASN A 41 8.55 2.70 3.72
N ASP A 42 7.26 2.65 3.35
CA ASP A 42 6.64 1.51 2.66
C ASP A 42 6.74 1.62 1.13
N VAL A 43 7.16 2.78 0.59
CA VAL A 43 7.03 3.19 -0.81
C VAL A 43 8.38 3.27 -1.51
#